data_AF-A0AAD4GA58-F1
#
_entry.id   AF-A0AAD4GA58-F1
#
_cell.length_a   1.000
_cell.length_b   1.000
_cell.length_c   1.000
_cell.angle_alpha   90.00
_cell.angle_beta   90.00
_cell.angle_gamma   90.00
#
_symmetry.space_group_name_H-M   'P 1'
#
loop_
_entity.id
_entity.type
_entity.pdbx_description
1 polymer ?
#
loop_
_entity_poly.entity_id
_entity_poly.type
_entity_poly.pdbx_seq_one_letter_code
_entity_poly.pdbx_strand_id
1 'polypeptide(L)'
;MGIGKRGNQVNVIDFGLAKKFRDPKTHLHIPYRENKNLTGTARYTSINTHLGVEQARRDDLESLAYVLMYFLRGALPWQGLKAATKKQKYDRIMEKKMTTPTDLLCRGFPNEFGIFLNYTRALRFDDKPDYSYLRKLFRDLFVREGFQYDYVFDWSVQRNAADDGSTGASQKAAAGRRKVVQEEEEHRASDRM
;
A
#
# COMPACT_ATOMS: atom_id res chain seq x y z
N MET A 1 0.95 11.87 4.56
CA MET A 1 1.70 13.11 4.28
C MET A 1 2.04 13.80 5.59
N GLY A 2 3.15 14.54 5.65
CA GLY A 2 3.44 15.43 6.78
C GLY A 2 2.47 16.61 6.84
N ILE A 3 2.69 17.49 7.82
CA ILE A 3 1.86 18.68 8.07
C ILE A 3 2.67 19.97 7.90
N GLY A 4 1.98 21.06 7.54
CA GLY A 4 2.59 22.38 7.30
C GLY A 4 3.73 22.32 6.28
N LYS A 5 4.91 22.83 6.66
CA LYS A 5 6.14 22.84 5.83
C LYS A 5 6.63 21.45 5.39
N ARG A 6 6.17 20.37 6.04
CA ARG A 6 6.46 18.98 5.66
C ARG A 6 5.32 18.32 4.88
N GLY A 7 4.41 19.13 4.32
CA GLY A 7 3.22 18.66 3.59
C GLY A 7 3.53 17.78 2.38
N ASN A 8 4.70 17.95 1.76
CA ASN A 8 5.18 17.15 0.64
C ASN A 8 5.96 15.88 1.06
N GLN A 9 6.16 15.65 2.36
CA GLN A 9 6.89 14.49 2.86
C GLN A 9 5.96 13.29 3.09
N VAL A 10 6.27 12.16 2.45
CA VAL A 10 5.64 10.86 2.75
C VAL A 10 6.34 10.24 3.95
N ASN A 11 5.57 9.83 4.96
CA ASN A 11 6.07 9.14 6.15
C ASN A 11 5.56 7.70 6.15
N VAL A 12 6.41 6.75 6.55
CA VAL A 12 6.02 5.36 6.85
C VAL A 12 5.83 5.27 8.36
N ILE A 13 4.72 4.66 8.79
CA ILE A 13 4.31 4.53 10.19
C ILE A 13 3.91 3.09 10.52
N ASP A 14 3.58 2.84 11.78
CA ASP A 14 3.13 1.55 12.30
C ASP A 14 4.15 0.43 12.07
N PHE A 15 5.17 0.42 12.93
CA PHE A 15 6.17 -0.64 12.98
C PHE A 15 5.75 -1.82 13.87
N GLY A 16 4.46 -1.96 14.22
CA GLY A 16 3.96 -3.02 15.11
C GLY A 16 4.14 -4.43 14.56
N LEU A 17 4.23 -4.58 13.24
CA LEU A 17 4.52 -5.85 12.56
C LEU A 17 5.96 -5.93 12.02
N ALA A 18 6.78 -4.90 12.26
CA ALA A 18 8.14 -4.87 11.76
C ALA A 18 9.00 -5.95 12.41
N LYS A 19 9.87 -6.57 11.61
CA LYS A 19 10.75 -7.63 12.06
C LYS A 19 12.18 -7.39 11.58
N LYS A 20 13.14 -7.65 12.45
CA LYS A 20 14.56 -7.64 12.07
C LYS A 20 14.84 -8.79 11.09
N PHE A 21 15.28 -8.46 9.88
CA PHE A 21 15.60 -9.44 8.82
C PHE A 21 17.07 -9.82 8.75
N ARG A 22 17.95 -9.10 9.44
CA ARG A 22 19.39 -9.39 9.50
C ARG A 22 19.99 -8.97 10.83
N ASP A 23 21.10 -9.61 11.19
CA ASP A 23 21.89 -9.18 12.34
C ASP A 23 22.55 -7.81 12.07
N PRO A 24 22.51 -6.84 13.02
CA PRO A 24 23.03 -5.50 12.80
C PRO A 24 24.56 -5.43 12.73
N LYS A 25 25.30 -6.42 13.27
CA LYS A 25 26.77 -6.42 13.32
C LYS A 25 27.37 -7.20 12.15
N THR A 26 26.90 -8.42 11.95
CA THR A 26 27.40 -9.35 10.94
C THR A 26 26.72 -9.18 9.59
N HIS A 27 25.57 -8.50 9.56
CA HIS A 27 24.70 -8.37 8.38
C HIS A 27 24.18 -9.71 7.82
N LEU A 28 24.32 -10.80 8.58
CA LEU A 28 23.79 -12.10 8.21
C LEU A 28 22.26 -12.05 8.15
N HIS A 29 21.71 -12.49 7.01
CA HIS A 29 20.27 -12.55 6.80
C HIS A 29 19.63 -13.64 7.68
N ILE A 30 18.38 -13.44 8.08
CA ILE A 30 17.59 -14.51 8.72
C ILE A 30 17.52 -15.73 7.78
N PRO A 31 17.45 -16.96 8.31
CA PRO A 31 17.31 -18.15 7.47
C PRO A 31 15.94 -18.18 6.80
N TYR A 32 15.89 -18.82 5.64
CA TYR A 32 14.64 -19.13 4.96
C TYR A 32 13.76 -20.04 5.83
N ARG A 33 12.46 -19.76 5.89
CA ARG A 33 11.46 -20.55 6.64
C ARG A 33 10.13 -20.55 5.90
N GLU A 34 9.39 -21.64 6.05
CA GLU A 34 8.04 -21.81 5.53
C GLU A 34 7.05 -22.04 6.68
N ASN A 35 5.78 -22.32 6.35
CA ASN A 35 4.70 -22.56 7.31
C ASN A 35 4.44 -21.37 8.26
N LYS A 36 4.69 -20.15 7.78
CA LYS A 36 4.37 -18.91 8.48
C LYS A 36 2.89 -18.57 8.29
N ASN A 37 2.27 -18.03 9.32
CA ASN A 37 0.93 -17.45 9.19
C ASN A 37 0.99 -16.15 8.38
N LEU A 38 -0.02 -15.93 7.56
CA LEU A 38 -0.19 -14.67 6.84
C LEU A 38 -0.24 -13.52 7.85
N THR A 39 0.66 -12.56 7.66
CA THR A 39 0.76 -11.36 8.49
C THR A 39 0.52 -10.13 7.61
N GLY A 40 -0.20 -9.14 8.12
CA GLY A 40 -0.54 -7.91 7.38
C GLY A 40 -1.81 -8.03 6.53
N THR A 41 -1.98 -7.07 5.62
CA THR A 41 -3.20 -6.94 4.82
C THR A 41 -3.14 -7.82 3.57
N ALA A 42 -3.98 -8.86 3.51
CA ALA A 42 -4.02 -9.85 2.41
C ALA A 42 -4.10 -9.24 0.99
N ARG A 43 -4.71 -8.04 0.87
CA ARG A 43 -4.80 -7.29 -0.39
C ARG A 43 -3.41 -6.94 -0.95
N TYR A 44 -2.50 -6.48 -0.11
CA TYR A 44 -1.21 -5.94 -0.54
C TYR A 44 -0.04 -6.89 -0.26
N THR A 45 -0.19 -7.92 0.57
CA THR A 45 0.91 -8.84 0.88
C THR A 45 1.44 -9.59 -0.37
N SER A 46 2.70 -10.03 -0.35
CA SER A 46 3.32 -10.75 -1.48
C SER A 46 2.69 -12.14 -1.70
N ILE A 47 2.93 -12.72 -2.89
CA ILE A 47 2.55 -14.12 -3.16
C ILE A 47 3.26 -15.07 -2.19
N ASN A 48 4.55 -14.86 -1.93
CA ASN A 48 5.32 -15.68 -0.99
C ASN A 48 4.73 -15.67 0.43
N THR A 49 4.23 -14.52 0.89
CA THR A 49 3.59 -14.42 2.20
C THR A 49 2.29 -15.22 2.27
N HIS A 50 1.51 -15.25 1.18
CA HIS A 50 0.33 -16.12 1.08
C HIS A 50 0.71 -17.61 1.11
N LEU A 51 1.84 -17.98 0.50
CA LEU A 51 2.39 -19.33 0.52
C LEU A 51 3.05 -19.71 1.86
N GLY A 52 3.01 -18.83 2.86
CA GLY A 52 3.57 -19.08 4.19
C GLY A 52 5.09 -19.03 4.25
N VAL A 53 5.74 -18.41 3.26
CA VAL A 53 7.18 -18.14 3.29
C VAL A 53 7.46 -16.95 4.20
N GLU A 54 8.55 -17.02 4.96
CA GLU A 54 9.03 -15.91 5.78
C GLU A 54 9.27 -14.67 4.91
N GLN A 55 8.85 -13.50 5.41
CA GLN A 55 8.99 -12.25 4.67
C GLN A 55 10.43 -11.75 4.70
N ALA A 56 10.85 -11.14 3.59
CA ALA A 56 12.11 -10.44 3.43
C ALA A 56 11.93 -9.13 2.66
N ARG A 57 13.04 -8.45 2.34
CA ARG A 57 13.03 -7.15 1.65
C ARG A 57 12.25 -7.14 0.33
N ARG A 58 12.24 -8.26 -0.40
CA ARG A 58 11.51 -8.41 -1.66
C ARG A 58 10.00 -8.30 -1.48
N ASP A 59 9.48 -8.79 -0.36
CA ASP A 59 8.05 -8.88 -0.09
C ASP A 59 7.45 -7.50 0.21
N ASP A 60 8.21 -6.63 0.87
CA ASP A 60 7.84 -5.22 1.05
C ASP A 60 7.74 -4.48 -0.30
N LEU A 61 8.67 -4.75 -1.23
CA LEU A 61 8.67 -4.12 -2.56
C LEU A 61 7.57 -4.66 -3.48
N GLU A 62 7.30 -5.96 -3.45
CA GLU A 62 6.15 -6.53 -4.15
C GLU A 62 4.84 -5.94 -3.60
N SER A 63 4.75 -5.75 -2.29
CA SER A 63 3.60 -5.11 -1.65
C SER A 63 3.43 -3.66 -2.10
N LEU A 64 4.54 -2.90 -2.20
CA LEU A 64 4.54 -1.56 -2.76
C LEU A 64 4.07 -1.54 -4.22
N ALA A 65 4.46 -2.52 -5.04
CA ALA A 65 4.01 -2.64 -6.42
C ALA A 65 2.47 -2.78 -6.50
N TYR A 66 1.87 -3.60 -5.61
CA TYR A 66 0.43 -3.72 -5.53
C TYR A 66 -0.26 -2.44 -5.04
N VAL A 67 0.36 -1.67 -4.13
CA VAL A 67 -0.16 -0.36 -3.69
C VAL A 67 -0.15 0.65 -4.85
N LEU A 68 0.94 0.71 -5.63
CA LEU A 68 1.03 1.58 -6.80
C LEU A 68 -0.01 1.21 -7.86
N MET A 69 -0.15 -0.08 -8.16
CA MET A 69 -1.20 -0.55 -9.08
C MET A 69 -2.61 -0.30 -8.56
N TYR A 70 -2.81 -0.34 -7.24
CA TYR A 70 -4.08 0.03 -6.63
C TYR A 70 -4.42 1.52 -6.85
N PHE A 71 -3.46 2.43 -6.69
CA PHE A 71 -3.68 3.86 -6.97
C PHE A 71 -4.02 4.11 -8.45
N LEU A 72 -3.31 3.47 -9.37
CA LEU A 72 -3.56 3.63 -10.81
C LEU A 72 -4.89 3.07 -11.28
N ARG A 73 -5.33 1.93 -10.71
CA ARG A 73 -6.53 1.21 -11.16
C ARG A 73 -7.78 1.55 -10.36
N GLY A 74 -7.64 2.13 -9.17
CA GLY A 74 -8.71 2.26 -8.16
C GLY A 74 -9.07 0.95 -7.46
N ALA A 75 -8.84 -0.21 -8.10
CA ALA A 75 -9.03 -1.53 -7.51
C ALA A 75 -8.07 -2.58 -8.10
N LEU A 76 -7.75 -3.58 -7.28
CA LEU A 76 -6.99 -4.77 -7.65
C LEU A 76 -7.93 -5.94 -8.00
N PRO A 77 -7.57 -6.82 -8.96
CA PRO A 77 -8.44 -7.90 -9.44
C PRO A 77 -8.88 -8.93 -8.39
N TRP A 78 -8.21 -8.97 -7.24
CA TRP A 78 -8.50 -9.86 -6.10
C TRP A 78 -9.30 -9.16 -4.98
N GLN A 79 -9.87 -7.98 -5.23
CA GLN A 79 -10.81 -7.33 -4.32
C GLN A 79 -12.24 -7.88 -4.48
N GLY A 80 -13.03 -7.81 -3.41
CA GLY A 80 -14.45 -8.19 -3.46
C GLY A 80 -14.74 -9.70 -3.55
N LEU A 81 -13.71 -10.55 -3.50
CA LEU A 81 -13.89 -12.00 -3.52
C LEU A 81 -14.68 -12.47 -2.29
N LYS A 82 -15.85 -13.08 -2.52
CA LYS A 82 -16.67 -13.70 -1.48
C LYS A 82 -16.04 -15.02 -1.04
N ALA A 83 -16.21 -15.41 0.21
CA ALA A 83 -15.80 -16.71 0.76
C ALA A 83 -16.55 -16.95 2.09
N ALA A 84 -16.75 -18.21 2.48
CA ALA A 84 -17.44 -18.54 3.73
C ALA A 84 -16.53 -18.33 4.96
N THR A 85 -15.22 -18.58 4.81
CA THR A 85 -14.25 -18.41 5.91
C THR A 85 -13.12 -17.45 5.53
N LYS A 86 -12.45 -16.90 6.55
CA LYS A 86 -11.27 -16.04 6.37
C LYS A 86 -10.13 -16.76 5.63
N LYS A 87 -9.91 -18.04 5.95
CA LYS A 87 -8.92 -18.89 5.28
C LYS A 87 -9.23 -19.03 3.79
N GLN A 88 -10.46 -19.44 3.46
CA GLN A 88 -10.90 -19.53 2.05
C GLN A 88 -10.81 -18.20 1.31
N LYS A 89 -11.06 -17.08 1.99
CA LYS A 89 -10.90 -15.74 1.40
C LYS A 89 -9.44 -15.47 1.02
N TYR A 90 -8.50 -15.85 1.89
CA TYR A 90 -7.07 -15.70 1.64
C TYR A 90 -6.61 -16.62 0.50
N ASP A 91 -7.05 -17.87 0.50
CA ASP A 91 -6.75 -18.83 -0.56
C ASP A 91 -7.22 -18.32 -1.93
N ARG A 92 -8.45 -17.76 -2.01
CA ARG A 92 -8.98 -17.15 -3.25
C ARG A 92 -8.19 -15.91 -3.69
N ILE A 93 -7.75 -15.08 -2.74
CA ILE A 93 -6.90 -13.92 -3.06
C ILE A 93 -5.55 -14.38 -3.59
N MET A 94 -4.92 -15.36 -2.95
CA MET A 94 -3.65 -15.96 -3.37
C MET A 94 -3.77 -16.52 -4.78
N GLU A 95 -4.75 -17.38 -5.03
CA GLU A 95 -5.01 -17.98 -6.33
C GLU A 95 -5.20 -16.90 -7.40
N LYS A 96 -6.00 -15.87 -7.10
CA LYS A 96 -6.21 -14.76 -8.04
C LYS A 96 -4.94 -13.96 -8.32
N LYS A 97 -4.05 -13.78 -7.33
CA LYS A 97 -2.73 -13.14 -7.53
C LYS A 97 -1.81 -13.96 -8.41
N MET A 98 -1.75 -15.28 -8.20
CA MET A 98 -0.91 -16.19 -8.98
C MET A 98 -1.40 -16.34 -10.41
N THR A 99 -2.72 -16.39 -10.61
CA THR A 99 -3.36 -16.55 -11.93
C THR A 99 -3.54 -15.25 -12.71
N THR A 100 -3.21 -14.09 -12.12
CA THR A 100 -3.22 -12.80 -12.83
C THR A 100 -1.79 -12.48 -13.30
N PRO A 101 -1.48 -12.63 -14.60
CA PRO A 101 -0.15 -12.28 -15.12
C PRO A 101 0.17 -10.81 -14.90
N THR A 102 1.45 -10.48 -14.72
CA THR A 102 1.90 -9.10 -14.56
C THR A 102 1.42 -8.21 -15.71
N ASP A 103 1.53 -8.69 -16.95
CA ASP A 103 1.10 -7.94 -18.14
C ASP A 103 -0.40 -7.66 -18.16
N LEU A 104 -1.21 -8.54 -17.57
CA LEU A 104 -2.65 -8.31 -17.44
C LEU A 104 -2.96 -7.30 -16.34
N LEU A 105 -2.27 -7.39 -15.20
CA LEU A 105 -2.44 -6.46 -14.09
C LEU A 105 -2.06 -5.03 -14.50
N CYS A 106 -0.94 -4.89 -15.21
CA CYS A 106 -0.36 -3.62 -15.64
C CYS A 106 -0.85 -3.14 -17.01
N ARG A 107 -1.76 -3.87 -17.67
CA ARG A 107 -2.31 -3.49 -18.98
C ARG A 107 -2.92 -2.08 -18.94
N GLY A 108 -2.51 -1.24 -19.90
CA GLY A 108 -2.99 0.14 -20.05
C GLY A 108 -2.23 1.17 -19.21
N PHE A 109 -1.18 0.76 -18.49
CA PHE A 109 -0.30 1.65 -17.73
C PHE A 109 1.15 1.57 -18.26
N PRO A 110 2.02 2.54 -17.90
CA PRO A 110 3.42 2.51 -18.32
C PRO A 110 4.13 1.19 -17.96
N ASN A 111 5.00 0.72 -18.85
CA ASN A 111 5.66 -0.59 -18.72
C ASN A 111 6.52 -0.71 -17.45
N GLU A 112 6.98 0.41 -16.91
CA GLU A 112 7.74 0.53 -15.67
C GLU A 112 7.05 -0.16 -14.48
N PHE A 113 5.72 -0.13 -14.40
CA PHE A 113 4.99 -0.83 -13.34
C PHE A 113 5.10 -2.36 -13.46
N GLY A 114 5.02 -2.88 -14.69
CA GLY A 114 5.23 -4.31 -14.96
C GLY A 114 6.67 -4.73 -14.70
N ILE A 115 7.64 -3.91 -15.13
CA ILE A 115 9.08 -4.13 -14.89
C ILE A 115 9.36 -4.16 -13.38
N PHE A 116 8.81 -3.20 -12.62
CA PHE A 116 8.96 -3.14 -11.17
C PHE A 116 8.39 -4.39 -10.48
N LEU A 117 7.17 -4.80 -10.82
CA LEU A 117 6.56 -6.00 -10.24
C LEU A 117 7.34 -7.27 -10.60
N ASN A 118 7.74 -7.43 -11.86
CA ASN A 118 8.54 -8.59 -12.28
C ASN A 118 9.92 -8.62 -11.60
N TYR A 119 10.58 -7.47 -11.47
CA TYR A 119 11.84 -7.36 -10.73
C TYR A 119 11.68 -7.87 -9.29
N THR A 120 10.65 -7.39 -8.57
CA THR A 120 10.45 -7.77 -7.17
C THR A 120 10.13 -9.26 -6.99
N ARG A 121 9.39 -9.85 -7.91
CA ARG A 121 9.09 -11.31 -7.93
C ARG A 121 10.31 -12.17 -8.25
N ALA A 122 11.27 -11.63 -9.01
CA ALA A 122 12.49 -12.35 -9.40
C ALA A 122 13.58 -12.36 -8.31
N LEU A 123 13.49 -11.48 -7.31
CA LEU A 123 14.46 -11.43 -6.21
C LEU A 123 14.44 -12.72 -5.38
N ARG A 124 15.64 -13.21 -5.07
CA ARG A 124 15.82 -14.29 -4.07
C ARG A 124 15.52 -13.76 -2.67
N PHE A 125 15.33 -14.69 -1.74
CA PHE A 125 14.93 -14.37 -0.37
C PHE A 125 15.90 -13.41 0.33
N ASP A 126 17.20 -13.61 0.13
CA ASP A 126 18.28 -12.86 0.75
C ASP A 126 18.95 -11.84 -0.19
N ASP A 127 18.40 -11.62 -1.39
CA ASP A 127 18.89 -10.60 -2.30
C ASP A 127 18.73 -9.20 -1.71
N LYS A 128 19.71 -8.35 -1.96
CA LYS A 128 19.61 -6.90 -1.71
C LYS A 128 18.97 -6.26 -2.94
N PRO A 129 17.77 -5.68 -2.85
CA PRO A 129 17.17 -4.97 -3.98
C PRO A 129 18.04 -3.78 -4.41
N ASP A 130 18.10 -3.54 -5.72
CA ASP A 130 18.68 -2.34 -6.29
C ASP A 130 17.65 -1.20 -6.26
N TYR A 131 17.52 -0.59 -5.09
CA TYR A 131 16.61 0.54 -4.89
C TYR A 131 16.91 1.73 -5.82
N SER A 132 18.16 1.89 -6.27
CA SER A 132 18.54 2.98 -7.17
C SER A 132 18.02 2.76 -8.58
N TYR A 133 18.12 1.53 -9.08
CA TYR A 133 17.48 1.12 -10.34
C TYR A 133 15.96 1.34 -10.30
N LEU A 134 15.30 0.87 -9.23
CA LEU A 134 13.84 0.97 -9.11
C LEU A 134 13.35 2.42 -9.03
N ARG A 135 14.09 3.31 -8.33
CA ARG A 135 13.80 4.75 -8.33
C ARG A 135 14.06 5.39 -9.69
N LYS A 136 15.15 5.02 -10.36
CA LYS A 136 15.52 5.54 -11.68
C LYS A 136 14.44 5.19 -12.70
N LEU A 137 13.89 3.98 -12.66
CA LEU A 137 12.81 3.53 -13.53
C LEU A 137 11.63 4.52 -13.55
N PHE A 138 11.08 4.87 -12.38
CA PHE A 138 9.97 5.81 -12.30
C PHE A 138 10.37 7.27 -12.53
N ARG A 139 11.60 7.67 -12.18
CA ARG A 139 12.09 9.02 -12.45
C ARG A 139 12.26 9.27 -13.94
N ASP A 140 12.80 8.31 -14.69
CA ASP A 140 12.98 8.44 -16.13
C ASP A 140 11.63 8.49 -16.84
N LEU A 141 10.66 7.66 -16.42
CA LEU A 141 9.27 7.77 -16.86
C LEU A 141 8.71 9.17 -16.58
N PHE A 142 8.84 9.65 -15.34
CA PHE A 142 8.32 10.96 -14.92
C PHE A 142 8.86 12.11 -15.79
N VAL A 143 10.16 12.10 -16.10
CA VAL A 143 10.79 13.08 -17.00
C VAL A 143 10.31 12.92 -18.43
N ARG A 144 10.16 11.68 -18.93
CA ARG A 144 9.67 11.41 -20.30
C ARG A 144 8.24 11.89 -20.51
N GLU A 145 7.39 11.79 -19.51
CA GLU A 145 6.02 12.34 -19.53
C GLU A 145 5.98 13.87 -19.38
N GLY A 146 7.13 14.53 -19.21
CA GLY A 146 7.23 16.00 -19.14
C GLY A 146 6.85 16.59 -17.78
N PHE A 147 6.74 15.77 -16.72
CA PHE A 147 6.41 16.26 -15.39
C PHE A 147 7.60 16.94 -14.71
N GLN A 148 7.30 17.89 -13.82
CA GLN A 148 8.28 18.59 -13.01
C GLN A 148 8.18 18.17 -11.55
N TYR A 149 9.32 18.13 -10.87
CA TYR A 149 9.38 17.75 -9.46
C TYR A 149 9.07 18.96 -8.55
N ASP A 150 7.86 19.49 -8.70
CA ASP A 150 7.36 20.71 -8.04
C ASP A 150 6.66 20.46 -6.70
N TYR A 151 6.51 19.19 -6.31
CA TYR A 151 5.80 18.74 -5.11
C TYR A 151 4.31 19.07 -5.09
N VAL A 152 3.69 19.28 -6.25
CA VAL A 152 2.25 19.46 -6.41
C VAL A 152 1.60 18.09 -6.61
N PHE A 153 0.82 17.65 -5.61
CA PHE A 153 0.03 16.43 -5.67
C PHE A 153 -1.43 16.76 -5.96
N ASP A 154 -2.24 15.77 -6.37
CA ASP A 154 -3.66 15.96 -6.69
C ASP A 154 -4.46 16.65 -5.56
N TRP A 155 -4.14 16.30 -4.30
CA TRP A 155 -4.76 16.91 -3.12
C TRP A 155 -4.15 18.26 -2.70
N SER A 156 -3.01 18.66 -3.28
CA SER A 156 -2.41 19.98 -3.04
C SER A 156 -3.25 21.09 -3.71
N VAL A 157 -3.76 20.83 -4.92
CA VAL A 157 -4.54 21.81 -5.70
C VAL A 157 -5.90 22.10 -5.06
N GLN A 158 -6.51 21.10 -4.42
CA GLN A 158 -7.80 21.25 -3.74
C GLN A 158 -7.75 22.21 -2.53
N ARG A 159 -6.57 22.42 -1.93
CA ARG A 159 -6.40 23.35 -0.81
C ARG A 159 -6.33 24.80 -1.23
N ASN A 160 -5.72 25.10 -2.38
CA ASN A 160 -5.59 26.49 -2.85
C ASN A 160 -6.95 27.07 -3.29
N ALA A 161 -7.84 26.25 -3.86
CA ALA A 161 -9.19 26.68 -4.22
C ALA A 161 -10.10 26.97 -3.00
N ALA A 162 -9.78 26.41 -1.83
CA ALA A 162 -10.53 26.66 -0.59
C ALA A 162 -10.01 27.87 0.19
N ASP A 163 -8.77 28.32 -0.06
CA ASP A 163 -8.15 29.45 0.63
C ASP A 163 -8.44 30.80 -0.07
N ASP A 164 -8.75 30.79 -1.37
CA ASP A 164 -9.18 31.98 -2.13
C ASP A 164 -10.68 32.31 -2.00
N GLY A 165 -11.42 31.58 -1.14
CA GLY A 165 -12.89 31.57 -1.16
C GLY A 165 -13.63 31.74 0.16
N SER A 166 -13.00 32.11 1.28
CA SER A 166 -13.77 32.32 2.53
C SER A 166 -13.29 33.47 3.44
N THR A 167 -13.54 34.71 3.02
CA THR A 167 -14.01 35.71 3.98
C THR A 167 -15.53 35.65 4.05
N GLY A 168 -16.06 35.01 5.09
CA GLY A 168 -17.46 35.17 5.50
C GLY A 168 -18.29 33.89 5.55
N ALA A 169 -18.76 33.58 6.77
CA ALA A 169 -19.86 32.68 7.11
C ALA A 169 -19.59 31.16 7.13
N SER A 170 -19.34 30.63 8.33
CA SER A 170 -19.93 29.35 8.76
C SER A 170 -19.83 29.13 10.28
N GLN A 171 -20.59 29.93 11.04
CA GLN A 171 -21.13 29.49 12.32
C GLN A 171 -22.51 28.87 12.03
N LYS A 172 -22.59 27.54 11.85
CA LYS A 172 -23.84 26.75 12.03
C LYS A 172 -23.71 25.21 11.92
N ALA A 173 -22.53 24.65 11.65
CA ALA A 173 -22.37 23.20 11.50
C ALA A 173 -22.04 22.41 12.79
N ALA A 174 -22.04 23.05 13.98
CA ALA A 174 -21.62 22.42 15.23
C ALA A 174 -22.74 21.63 15.96
N ALA A 175 -24.02 21.84 15.61
CA ALA A 175 -25.13 21.26 16.36
C ALA A 175 -25.52 19.83 15.92
N GLY A 176 -25.33 19.48 14.64
CA GLY A 176 -25.74 18.17 14.10
C GLY A 176 -24.82 17.01 14.48
N ARG A 177 -23.55 17.31 14.82
CA ARG A 177 -22.52 16.28 15.06
C ARG A 177 -22.57 15.64 16.44
N ARG A 178 -23.32 16.24 17.39
CA ARG A 178 -23.46 15.72 18.76
C ARG A 178 -24.53 14.62 18.89
N LYS A 179 -25.54 14.57 18.02
CA LYS A 179 -26.59 13.53 18.09
C LYS A 179 -26.12 12.17 17.55
N VAL A 180 -25.33 12.16 16.47
CA VAL A 180 -24.89 10.92 15.82
C VAL A 180 -23.91 10.10 16.67
N VAL A 181 -23.09 10.79 17.50
CA VAL A 181 -22.11 10.11 18.36
C VAL A 181 -22.77 9.40 19.55
N GLN A 182 -23.94 9.87 20.01
CA GLN A 182 -24.66 9.28 21.14
C GLN A 182 -25.42 8.00 20.73
N GLU A 183 -25.96 7.92 19.51
CA GLU A 183 -26.63 6.71 19.00
C GLU A 183 -25.65 5.57 18.66
N GLU A 184 -24.40 5.88 18.28
CA GLU A 184 -23.38 4.85 17.99
C GLU A 184 -22.74 4.23 19.25
N GLU A 185 -22.73 4.93 20.39
CA GLU A 185 -22.20 4.38 21.65
C GLU A 185 -23.19 3.44 22.35
N GLU A 186 -24.50 3.69 22.25
CA GLU A 186 -25.53 2.79 22.81
C GLU A 186 -25.60 1.45 22.06
N HIS A 187 -25.44 1.46 20.74
CA HIS A 187 -25.45 0.23 19.92
C HIS A 187 -24.19 -0.64 20.14
N ARG A 188 -23.09 -0.07 20.62
CA ARG A 188 -21.84 -0.81 20.87
C ARG A 188 -21.79 -1.51 22.24
N ALA A 189 -22.69 -1.13 23.15
CA ALA A 189 -22.80 -1.71 24.49
C ALA A 189 -23.69 -2.96 24.54
N SER A 190 -24.63 -3.15 23.60
CA SER A 190 -25.48 -4.34 23.56
C SER A 190 -24.82 -5.60 22.99
N ASP A 191 -23.73 -5.46 22.24
CA ASP A 191 -23.00 -6.57 21.59
C ASP A 191 -21.87 -7.17 22.47
N ARG A 192 -21.85 -6.85 23.77
CA ARG A 192 -20.87 -7.38 24.74
C ARG A 192 -21.52 -8.09 25.95
N MET A 193 -22.74 -8.59 25.79
CA MET A 193 -23.33 -9.60 26.69
C MET A 193 -23.50 -10.93 25.96
#